data_AF-A0A957YRQ7-F1
#
_entry.id   AF-A0A957YRQ7-F1
#
_cell.length_a   1.000
_cell.length_b   1.000
_cell.length_c   1.000
_cell.angle_alpha   90.00
_cell.angle_beta   90.00
_cell.angle_gamma   90.00
#
_symmetry.space_group_name_H-M   'P 1'
#
loop_
_entity.id
_entity.type
_entity.pdbx_description
1 polymer ?
#
loop_
_entity_poly.entity_id
_entity_poly.type
_entity_poly.pdbx_seq_one_letter_code
_entity_poly.pdbx_strand_id
1 'polypeptide(L)'
;IRILIGVETAKGILNLKEIAAHPRLDAVIFGGEDFAASIGAVRTKDAVELLYARQAVIIACAANDIQPIDIVTIDYKDLEALKAEAEFGARIGFSGKQVIHPNQIPVVQEAFTPSDEEIAYARRIVETFKASQKEGKGAYSLDGKMIDMPLLRNAEKVLARAKAAGK
;
A
#
# COMPACT_ATOMS: atom_id res chain seq x y z
N ILE A 1 13.47 -19.86 -1.75
CA ILE A 1 12.13 -19.74 -1.12
C ILE A 1 12.03 -18.37 -0.44
N ARG A 2 11.06 -17.54 -0.87
CA ARG A 2 10.69 -16.27 -0.24
C ARG A 2 9.83 -16.51 1.00
N ILE A 3 9.85 -15.58 1.96
CA ILE A 3 9.11 -15.67 3.23
C ILE A 3 8.12 -14.52 3.29
N LEU A 4 6.91 -14.80 3.77
CA LEU A 4 5.93 -13.81 4.19
C LEU A 4 5.68 -14.02 5.67
N ILE A 5 5.55 -12.94 6.45
CA ILE A 5 5.39 -13.04 7.90
C ILE A 5 4.14 -12.30 8.37
N GLY A 6 3.40 -12.90 9.31
CA GLY A 6 2.34 -12.24 10.05
C GLY A 6 2.93 -11.36 11.16
N VAL A 7 2.52 -10.10 11.24
CA VAL A 7 2.77 -9.22 12.38
C VAL A 7 1.43 -8.79 12.93
N GLU A 8 1.16 -9.25 14.15
CA GLU A 8 -0.20 -9.22 14.71
C GLU A 8 -0.20 -9.01 16.23
N THR A 9 0.91 -8.55 16.80
CA THR A 9 1.02 -8.28 18.25
C THR A 9 1.77 -6.98 18.53
N ALA A 10 1.56 -6.41 19.71
CA ALA A 10 2.29 -5.23 20.17
C ALA A 10 3.81 -5.42 20.10
N LYS A 11 4.29 -6.59 20.55
CA LYS A 11 5.70 -6.96 20.47
C LYS A 11 6.18 -7.06 19.03
N GLY A 12 5.36 -7.61 18.12
CA GLY A 12 5.66 -7.63 16.69
C GLY A 12 5.86 -6.23 16.11
N ILE A 13 4.96 -5.30 16.40
CA ILE A 13 5.05 -3.91 15.92
C ILE A 13 6.32 -3.22 16.44
N LEU A 14 6.67 -3.38 17.72
CA LEU A 14 7.88 -2.78 18.28
C LEU A 14 9.18 -3.34 17.68
N ASN A 15 9.16 -4.56 17.15
CA ASN A 15 10.33 -5.21 16.54
C ASN A 15 10.32 -5.18 15.00
N LEU A 16 9.42 -4.41 14.38
CA LEU A 16 9.27 -4.37 12.92
C LEU A 16 10.58 -4.06 12.17
N LYS A 17 11.43 -3.18 12.73
CA LYS A 17 12.72 -2.82 12.12
C LYS A 17 13.62 -4.04 11.92
N GLU A 18 13.69 -4.93 12.91
CA GLU A 18 14.52 -6.13 12.84
C GLU A 18 13.86 -7.20 11.97
N ILE A 19 12.55 -7.40 12.12
CA ILE A 19 11.77 -8.35 11.34
C ILE A 19 11.87 -8.04 9.84
N ALA A 20 11.62 -6.78 9.46
CA ALA A 20 11.57 -6.34 8.07
C ALA A 20 12.93 -6.41 7.35
N ALA A 21 14.03 -6.41 8.10
CA ALA A 21 15.39 -6.43 7.54
C ALA A 21 15.86 -7.84 7.11
N HIS A 22 15.05 -8.88 7.34
CA HIS A 22 15.47 -10.24 7.04
C HIS A 22 15.59 -10.47 5.50
N PRO A 23 16.74 -10.96 4.98
CA PRO A 23 17.05 -10.94 3.54
C PRO A 23 16.16 -11.85 2.66
N ARG A 24 15.39 -12.76 3.28
CA ARG A 24 14.44 -13.64 2.57
C ARG A 24 12.99 -13.16 2.67
N LEU A 25 12.72 -12.11 3.44
CA LEU A 25 11.38 -11.59 3.61
C LEU A 25 10.95 -10.84 2.36
N ASP A 26 9.72 -11.06 1.94
CA ASP A 26 9.14 -10.47 0.71
C ASP A 26 7.86 -9.69 1.03
N ALA A 27 7.17 -10.04 2.13
CA ALA A 27 6.01 -9.30 2.61
C ALA A 27 5.82 -9.40 4.13
N VAL A 28 5.22 -8.36 4.70
CA VAL A 28 4.62 -8.37 6.05
C VAL A 28 3.12 -8.30 5.92
N ILE A 29 2.42 -9.26 6.51
CA ILE A 29 0.97 -9.34 6.58
C ILE A 29 0.55 -8.82 7.95
N PHE A 30 -0.25 -7.76 7.99
CA PHE A 30 -0.70 -7.17 9.25
C PHE A 30 -2.00 -7.83 9.74
N GLY A 31 -1.93 -8.53 10.88
CA GLY A 31 -3.09 -9.16 11.52
C GLY A 31 -3.83 -8.19 12.42
N GLY A 32 -4.86 -7.51 11.90
CA GLY A 32 -5.56 -6.44 12.61
C GLY A 32 -6.39 -6.91 13.82
N GLU A 33 -7.08 -8.04 13.70
CA GLU A 33 -7.92 -8.60 14.76
C GLU A 33 -7.09 -9.07 15.95
N ASP A 34 -6.06 -9.88 15.69
CA ASP A 34 -5.11 -10.35 16.70
C ASP A 34 -4.30 -9.21 17.31
N PHE A 35 -3.95 -8.18 16.52
CA PHE A 35 -3.28 -7.00 17.06
C PHE A 35 -4.17 -6.22 18.01
N ALA A 36 -5.45 -6.01 17.66
CA ALA A 36 -6.41 -5.36 18.57
C ALA A 36 -6.55 -6.14 19.88
N ALA A 37 -6.66 -7.47 19.80
CA ALA A 37 -6.65 -8.33 20.98
C ALA A 37 -5.34 -8.18 21.80
N SER A 38 -4.19 -8.11 21.12
CA SER A 38 -2.88 -7.95 21.76
C SER A 38 -2.72 -6.62 22.52
N ILE A 39 -3.40 -5.55 22.13
CA ILE A 39 -3.34 -4.24 22.81
C ILE A 39 -4.57 -3.94 23.67
N GLY A 40 -5.56 -4.84 23.69
CA GLY A 40 -6.82 -4.64 24.40
C GLY A 40 -7.73 -3.59 23.75
N ALA A 41 -7.62 -3.38 22.43
CA ALA A 41 -8.48 -2.48 21.68
C ALA A 41 -9.78 -3.17 21.24
N VAL A 42 -10.84 -2.38 21.08
CA VAL A 42 -12.10 -2.83 20.48
C VAL A 42 -12.09 -2.46 19.00
N ARG A 43 -12.39 -3.44 18.16
CA ARG A 43 -12.43 -3.25 16.70
C ARG A 43 -13.61 -2.39 16.29
N THR A 44 -13.35 -1.38 15.48
CA THR A 44 -14.37 -0.50 14.90
C THR A 44 -14.29 -0.50 13.37
N LYS A 45 -15.36 0.00 12.72
CA LYS A 45 -15.42 0.09 11.25
C LYS A 45 -14.44 1.11 10.67
N ASP A 46 -14.07 2.15 11.41
CA ASP A 46 -13.11 3.17 10.97
C ASP A 46 -11.64 2.75 11.22
N ALA A 47 -11.41 1.70 12.01
CA ALA A 47 -10.10 1.09 12.27
C ALA A 47 -9.01 2.09 12.73
N VAL A 48 -9.40 3.19 13.39
CA VAL A 48 -8.49 4.23 13.87
C VAL A 48 -7.53 3.69 14.93
N GLU A 49 -8.00 2.76 15.76
CA GLU A 49 -7.23 2.03 16.76
C GLU A 49 -6.08 1.21 16.16
N LEU A 50 -6.12 0.90 14.86
CA LEU A 50 -5.06 0.19 14.14
C LEU A 50 -4.12 1.13 13.37
N LEU A 51 -4.42 2.43 13.28
CA LEU A 51 -3.77 3.35 12.34
C LEU A 51 -2.25 3.42 12.53
N TYR A 52 -1.79 3.53 13.78
CA TYR A 52 -0.36 3.55 14.08
C TYR A 52 0.34 2.26 13.62
N ALA A 53 -0.22 1.11 13.96
CA ALA A 53 0.36 -0.18 13.61
C ALA A 53 0.39 -0.40 12.10
N ARG A 54 -0.69 -0.05 11.40
CA ARG A 54 -0.77 -0.07 9.93
C ARG A 54 0.34 0.77 9.29
N GLN A 55 0.50 2.01 9.74
CA GLN A 55 1.56 2.90 9.22
C GLN A 55 2.97 2.40 9.59
N ALA A 56 3.17 1.84 10.78
CA ALA A 56 4.44 1.27 11.18
C ALA A 56 4.85 0.10 10.27
N VAL A 57 3.90 -0.78 9.90
CA VAL A 57 4.12 -1.87 8.94
C VAL A 57 4.50 -1.31 7.57
N ILE A 58 3.77 -0.32 7.07
CA ILE A 58 4.06 0.32 5.77
C ILE A 58 5.48 0.90 5.75
N ILE A 59 5.86 1.66 6.79
CA ILE A 59 7.18 2.30 6.87
C ILE A 59 8.29 1.25 6.93
N ALA A 60 8.13 0.21 7.76
CA ALA A 60 9.10 -0.86 7.86
C ALA A 60 9.28 -1.61 6.54
N CYS A 61 8.18 -1.87 5.83
CA CYS A 61 8.22 -2.51 4.52
C CYS A 61 8.87 -1.63 3.45
N ALA A 62 8.48 -0.35 3.39
CA ALA A 62 9.04 0.61 2.44
C ALA A 62 10.54 0.85 2.66
N ALA A 63 11.02 0.78 3.91
CA ALA A 63 12.45 0.91 4.21
C ALA A 63 13.29 -0.29 3.75
N ASN A 64 12.66 -1.42 3.42
CA ASN A 64 13.33 -2.67 3.03
C ASN A 64 12.87 -3.18 1.65
N ASP A 65 12.13 -2.36 0.88
CA ASP A 65 11.60 -2.72 -0.45
C ASP A 65 10.78 -4.03 -0.48
N ILE A 66 10.02 -4.31 0.59
CA ILE A 66 9.11 -5.47 0.71
C ILE A 66 7.64 -5.03 0.72
N GLN A 67 6.72 -5.99 0.57
CA GLN A 67 5.29 -5.72 0.43
C GLN A 67 4.56 -5.63 1.78
N PRO A 68 3.89 -4.53 2.11
CA PRO A 68 2.92 -4.49 3.19
C PRO A 68 1.56 -5.02 2.72
N ILE A 69 1.01 -6.02 3.40
CA ILE A 69 -0.33 -6.58 3.17
C ILE A 69 -1.25 -6.25 4.33
N ASP A 70 -2.39 -5.62 4.02
CA ASP A 70 -3.32 -5.05 4.99
C ASP A 70 -4.22 -6.10 5.66
N ILE A 71 -4.97 -5.64 6.68
CA ILE A 71 -5.87 -6.44 7.53
C ILE A 71 -6.99 -7.13 6.76
N VAL A 72 -7.67 -8.06 7.41
CA VAL A 72 -8.91 -8.66 6.89
C VAL A 72 -10.12 -7.76 7.19
N THR A 73 -11.11 -7.76 6.29
CA THR A 73 -12.46 -7.29 6.62
C THR A 73 -13.32 -8.51 6.97
N ILE A 74 -13.72 -8.64 8.23
CA ILE A 74 -14.39 -9.85 8.76
C ILE A 74 -15.83 -10.01 8.24
N ASP A 75 -16.56 -8.90 8.08
CA ASP A 75 -17.91 -8.93 7.51
C ASP A 75 -17.83 -8.99 5.99
N TYR A 76 -17.66 -10.20 5.48
CA TYR A 76 -17.51 -10.46 4.04
C TYR A 76 -18.76 -10.13 3.21
N LYS A 77 -19.90 -9.83 3.85
CA LYS A 77 -21.14 -9.43 3.15
C LYS A 77 -21.23 -7.92 2.96
N ASP A 78 -20.57 -7.14 3.80
CA ASP A 78 -20.51 -5.67 3.71
C ASP A 78 -19.42 -5.25 2.70
N LEU A 79 -19.73 -5.38 1.41
CA LEU A 79 -18.80 -5.04 0.32
C LEU A 79 -18.48 -3.54 0.24
N GLU A 80 -19.37 -2.68 0.71
CA GLU A 80 -19.13 -1.23 0.77
C GLU A 80 -18.10 -0.90 1.85
N ALA A 81 -18.21 -1.51 3.05
CA ALA A 81 -17.19 -1.37 4.08
C ALA A 81 -15.83 -1.95 3.62
N LEU A 82 -15.83 -3.10 2.95
CA LEU A 82 -14.63 -3.68 2.35
C LEU A 82 -13.99 -2.71 1.34
N LYS A 83 -14.78 -2.14 0.43
CA LYS A 83 -14.31 -1.20 -0.59
C LYS A 83 -13.65 0.02 0.07
N ALA A 84 -14.34 0.65 1.01
CA ALA A 84 -13.81 1.82 1.71
C ALA A 84 -12.50 1.51 2.47
N GLU A 85 -12.43 0.37 3.16
CA GLU A 85 -11.23 -0.05 3.89
C GLU A 85 -10.07 -0.41 2.95
N ALA A 86 -10.35 -1.05 1.82
CA ALA A 86 -9.36 -1.41 0.81
C ALA A 86 -8.81 -0.17 0.08
N GLU A 87 -9.66 0.75 -0.34
CA GLU A 87 -9.25 2.03 -0.95
C GLU A 87 -8.44 2.88 0.02
N PHE A 88 -8.81 2.89 1.31
CA PHE A 88 -8.01 3.51 2.35
C PHE A 88 -6.63 2.84 2.47
N GLY A 89 -6.58 1.52 2.56
CA GLY A 89 -5.33 0.74 2.63
C GLY A 89 -4.39 1.02 1.46
N ALA A 90 -4.91 0.96 0.23
CA ALA A 90 -4.17 1.27 -0.98
C ALA A 90 -3.63 2.72 -0.97
N ARG A 91 -4.45 3.68 -0.52
CA ARG A 91 -4.07 5.10 -0.45
C ARG A 91 -2.96 5.37 0.58
N ILE A 92 -2.96 4.67 1.71
CA ILE A 92 -1.94 4.88 2.76
C ILE A 92 -0.63 4.12 2.50
N GLY A 93 -0.60 3.23 1.50
CA GLY A 93 0.63 2.61 1.02
C GLY A 93 0.71 1.09 1.18
N PHE A 94 -0.38 0.41 1.52
CA PHE A 94 -0.43 -1.06 1.39
C PHE A 94 -0.35 -1.48 -0.08
N SER A 95 0.27 -2.64 -0.35
CA SER A 95 0.32 -3.23 -1.70
C SER A 95 -0.75 -4.26 -1.97
N GLY A 96 -1.48 -4.68 -0.93
CA GLY A 96 -2.60 -5.61 -1.03
C GLY A 96 -3.33 -5.73 0.30
N LYS A 97 -4.37 -6.57 0.33
CA LYS A 97 -5.21 -6.81 1.50
C LYS A 97 -5.57 -8.28 1.61
N GLN A 98 -5.66 -8.80 2.82
CA GLN A 98 -6.13 -10.16 3.08
C GLN A 98 -7.60 -10.33 2.68
N VAL A 99 -7.93 -11.46 2.07
CA VAL A 99 -9.30 -11.86 1.72
C VAL A 99 -9.63 -13.22 2.35
N ILE A 100 -10.85 -13.37 2.84
CA ILE A 100 -11.36 -14.60 3.47
C ILE A 100 -12.56 -15.19 2.74
N HIS A 101 -13.11 -14.48 1.74
CA HIS A 101 -14.21 -14.98 0.94
C HIS A 101 -14.05 -14.58 -0.54
N PRO A 102 -14.43 -15.44 -1.51
CA PRO A 102 -14.25 -15.15 -2.94
C PRO A 102 -14.90 -13.86 -3.44
N ASN A 103 -16.02 -13.43 -2.86
CA ASN A 103 -16.70 -12.18 -3.23
C ASN A 103 -15.87 -10.92 -2.94
N GLN A 104 -14.84 -11.00 -2.08
CA GLN A 104 -13.97 -9.88 -1.74
C GLN A 104 -12.90 -9.66 -2.80
N ILE A 105 -12.57 -10.70 -3.58
CA ILE A 105 -11.46 -10.67 -4.53
C ILE A 105 -11.60 -9.54 -5.55
N PRO A 106 -12.75 -9.35 -6.24
CA PRO A 106 -12.86 -8.29 -7.25
C PRO A 106 -12.74 -6.89 -6.63
N VAL A 107 -13.40 -6.66 -5.48
CA VAL A 107 -13.40 -5.37 -4.78
C VAL A 107 -12.00 -4.99 -4.31
N VAL A 108 -11.28 -5.95 -3.73
CA VAL A 108 -9.89 -5.73 -3.29
C VAL A 108 -8.97 -5.51 -4.49
N GLN A 109 -9.05 -6.33 -5.54
CA GLN A 109 -8.20 -6.14 -6.71
C GLN A 109 -8.43 -4.78 -7.39
N GLU A 110 -9.68 -4.33 -7.49
CA GLU A 110 -10.02 -3.00 -8.01
C GLU A 110 -9.36 -1.88 -7.19
N ALA A 111 -9.49 -1.92 -5.86
CA ALA A 111 -8.94 -0.89 -4.98
C ALA A 111 -7.40 -0.77 -5.02
N PHE A 112 -6.69 -1.87 -5.29
CA PHE A 112 -5.22 -1.90 -5.36
C PHE A 112 -4.67 -1.79 -6.80
N THR A 113 -5.54 -1.79 -7.82
CA THR A 113 -5.15 -1.62 -9.22
C THR A 113 -5.32 -0.17 -9.64
N PRO A 114 -4.27 0.50 -10.16
CA PRO A 114 -4.40 1.88 -10.64
C PRO A 114 -5.50 2.06 -11.70
N SER A 115 -6.20 3.19 -11.61
CA SER A 115 -7.19 3.58 -12.62
C SER A 115 -6.51 3.96 -13.95
N ASP A 116 -7.25 3.94 -15.04
CA ASP A 116 -6.69 4.29 -16.36
C ASP A 116 -6.28 5.77 -16.39
N GLU A 117 -6.98 6.63 -15.65
CA GLU A 117 -6.64 8.04 -15.45
C GLU A 117 -5.34 8.20 -14.65
N GLU A 118 -5.16 7.43 -13.57
CA GLU A 118 -3.91 7.44 -12.79
C GLU A 118 -2.72 6.97 -13.63
N ILE A 119 -2.92 5.92 -14.45
CA ILE A 119 -1.91 5.40 -15.37
C ILE A 119 -1.56 6.45 -16.43
N ALA A 120 -2.56 7.07 -17.06
CA ALA A 120 -2.35 8.11 -18.05
C ALA A 120 -1.60 9.31 -17.46
N TYR A 121 -1.96 9.76 -16.25
CA TYR A 121 -1.26 10.83 -15.56
C TYR A 121 0.18 10.46 -15.23
N ALA A 122 0.43 9.25 -14.72
CA ALA A 122 1.78 8.77 -14.42
C ALA A 122 2.66 8.67 -15.67
N ARG A 123 2.11 8.21 -16.81
CA ARG A 123 2.82 8.20 -18.10
C ARG A 123 3.23 9.61 -18.53
N ARG A 124 2.30 10.58 -18.46
CA ARG A 124 2.60 11.99 -18.78
C ARG A 124 3.71 12.55 -17.92
N ILE A 125 3.72 12.29 -16.61
CA ILE A 125 4.81 12.71 -15.70
C ILE A 125 6.16 12.13 -16.17
N VAL A 126 6.24 10.81 -16.39
CA VAL A 126 7.49 10.15 -16.78
C VAL A 126 8.03 10.66 -18.12
N GLU A 127 7.15 10.87 -19.10
CA GLU A 127 7.52 11.39 -20.43
C GLU A 127 8.01 12.84 -20.36
N THR A 128 7.26 13.70 -19.67
CA THR A 128 7.58 15.13 -19.58
C THR A 128 8.80 15.40 -18.69
N PHE A 129 9.03 14.59 -17.64
CA PHE A 129 10.23 14.71 -16.81
C PHE A 129 11.50 14.38 -17.61
N LYS A 130 11.46 13.35 -18.48
CA LYS A 130 12.59 13.02 -19.37
C LYS A 130 12.92 14.16 -20.33
N ALA A 131 11.91 14.88 -20.83
CA ALA A 131 12.13 16.06 -21.67
C ALA A 131 12.73 17.21 -20.86
N SER A 132 12.20 17.48 -19.67
CA SER A 132 12.65 18.54 -18.77
C SER A 132 14.11 18.37 -18.30
N GLN A 133 14.52 17.13 -17.99
CA GLN A 133 15.90 16.80 -17.63
C GLN A 133 16.90 17.09 -18.74
N LYS A 134 16.53 16.88 -20.02
CA LYS A 134 17.38 17.24 -21.17
C LYS A 134 17.61 18.75 -21.27
N GLU A 135 16.70 19.55 -20.73
CA GLU A 135 16.81 21.02 -20.64
C GLU A 135 17.52 21.48 -19.36
N GLY A 136 18.02 20.55 -18.52
CA GLY A 136 18.71 20.88 -17.26
C GLY A 136 17.79 21.37 -16.14
N LYS A 137 16.46 21.15 -16.24
CA LYS A 137 15.49 21.59 -15.24
C LYS A 137 15.26 20.48 -14.20
N GLY A 138 15.43 20.83 -12.92
CA GLY A 138 15.16 19.93 -11.79
C GLY A 138 13.68 19.83 -11.39
N ALA A 139 12.86 20.79 -11.83
CA ALA A 139 11.40 20.81 -11.63
C ALA A 139 10.72 21.60 -12.76
N TYR A 140 9.46 21.28 -13.05
CA TYR A 140 8.66 21.97 -14.08
C TYR A 140 7.17 21.96 -13.73
N SER A 141 6.36 22.74 -14.46
CA SER A 141 4.90 22.78 -14.28
C SER A 141 4.21 21.83 -15.25
N LEU A 142 3.28 21.01 -14.73
CA LEU A 142 2.35 20.16 -15.49
C LEU A 142 0.95 20.31 -14.87
N ASP A 143 -0.04 20.68 -15.68
CA ASP A 143 -1.43 20.88 -15.23
C ASP A 143 -1.54 21.82 -14.00
N GLY A 144 -0.69 22.86 -13.95
CA GLY A 144 -0.64 23.83 -12.83
C GLY A 144 0.02 23.30 -11.56
N LYS A 145 0.58 22.08 -11.57
CA LYS A 145 1.32 21.47 -10.45
C LYS A 145 2.81 21.42 -10.74
N MET A 146 3.62 21.65 -9.71
CA MET A 146 5.07 21.48 -9.80
C MET A 146 5.41 20.00 -9.75
N ILE A 147 6.13 19.51 -10.76
CA ILE A 147 6.64 18.14 -10.86
C ILE A 147 8.14 18.15 -10.57
N ASP A 148 8.55 17.26 -9.68
CA ASP A 148 9.93 17.03 -9.25
C ASP A 148 10.23 15.51 -9.09
N MET A 149 11.38 15.18 -8.51
CA MET A 149 11.85 13.79 -8.38
C MET A 149 10.92 12.90 -7.51
N PRO A 150 10.41 13.34 -6.34
CA PRO A 150 9.38 12.60 -5.60
C PRO A 150 8.15 12.23 -6.44
N LEU A 151 7.61 13.18 -7.22
CA LEU A 151 6.43 12.91 -8.05
C LEU A 151 6.73 11.92 -9.18
N LEU A 152 7.94 12.00 -9.78
CA LEU A 152 8.40 11.00 -10.73
C LEU A 152 8.44 9.60 -10.11
N ARG A 153 9.06 9.44 -8.94
CA ARG A 153 9.15 8.14 -8.25
C ARG A 153 7.77 7.55 -7.95
N ASN A 154 6.81 8.39 -7.57
CA ASN A 154 5.42 7.95 -7.37
C ASN A 154 4.77 7.51 -8.69
N ALA A 155 4.96 8.25 -9.77
CA ALA A 155 4.46 7.88 -11.10
C ALA A 155 5.06 6.54 -11.56
N GLU A 156 6.36 6.32 -11.38
CA GLU A 156 7.03 5.05 -11.71
C GLU A 156 6.44 3.87 -10.91
N LYS A 157 6.14 4.06 -9.62
CA LYS A 157 5.46 3.06 -8.79
C LYS A 157 4.03 2.75 -9.27
N VAL A 158 3.28 3.77 -9.72
CA VAL A 158 1.95 3.57 -10.33
C VAL A 158 2.05 2.71 -11.58
N LEU A 159 2.99 3.02 -12.49
CA LEU A 159 3.18 2.25 -13.72
C LEU A 159 3.67 0.82 -13.46
N ALA A 160 4.53 0.62 -12.46
CA ALA A 160 4.98 -0.70 -12.04
C ALA A 160 3.80 -1.57 -11.53
N ARG A 161 2.91 -0.98 -10.73
CA ARG A 161 1.68 -1.67 -10.26
C ARG A 161 0.72 -1.97 -11.41
N ALA A 162 0.49 -1.03 -12.31
CA ALA A 162 -0.35 -1.24 -13.49
C ALA A 162 0.16 -2.40 -14.35
N LYS A 163 1.47 -2.43 -14.64
CA LYS A 163 2.10 -3.53 -15.36
C LYS A 163 1.94 -4.88 -14.65
N ALA A 164 2.09 -4.92 -13.33
CA ALA A 164 1.90 -6.13 -12.54
C ALA A 164 0.44 -6.62 -12.55
N ALA A 165 -0.52 -5.71 -12.68
CA ALA A 165 -1.94 -6.00 -12.83
C ALA A 165 -2.38 -6.30 -14.28
N GLY A 166 -1.46 -6.21 -15.26
CA GLY A 166 -1.77 -6.46 -16.67
C GLY A 166 -2.38 -5.28 -17.43
N LYS A 167 -2.22 -4.04 -16.93
CA LYS A 167 -2.62 -2.79 -17.60
C LYS A 167 -1.44 -2.03 -18.23
#